data_AF-A0A6L9U4T2-F1
#
_entry.id   AF-A0A6L9U4T2-F1
#
_cell.length_a   1.000
_cell.length_b   1.000
_cell.length_c   1.000
_cell.angle_alpha   90.00
_cell.angle_beta   90.00
_cell.angle_gamma   90.00
#
_symmetry.space_group_name_H-M   'P 1'
#
loop_
_entity.id
_entity.type
_entity.pdbx_description
1 polymer ?
#
loop_
_entity_poly.entity_id
_entity_poly.type
_entity_poly.pdbx_seq_one_letter_code
_entity_poly.pdbx_strand_id
1 'polypeptide(L)'
;MDKPANKSRGEVAIPEAGEGAFIRFSVDALERLQAAVGDDYINVVISKLAKVDVKTYKLCIACAANDDGILAAFPWGLTLEEVNIKILDALFLTIHGRDWAEQQEFERKKVEKELDDLQSRLEANPQMAAYLSSKLPTKQDTESD
;
A
#
# COMPACT_ATOMS: atom_id res chain seq x y z
N MET A 1 -31.51 -11.25 -16.21
CA MET A 1 -30.98 -10.06 -15.54
C MET A 1 -29.68 -10.46 -14.88
N ASP A 2 -28.58 -10.31 -15.60
CA ASP A 2 -27.24 -10.52 -15.08
C ASP A 2 -26.95 -9.44 -14.04
N LYS A 3 -26.75 -9.84 -12.78
CA LYS A 3 -26.17 -8.95 -11.78
C LYS A 3 -24.80 -8.55 -12.31
N PRO A 4 -24.47 -7.25 -12.44
CA PRO A 4 -23.11 -6.88 -12.78
C PRO A 4 -22.22 -7.48 -11.70
N ALA A 5 -21.22 -8.25 -12.12
CA ALA A 5 -20.22 -8.83 -11.24
C ALA A 5 -19.74 -7.73 -10.30
N ASN A 6 -20.09 -7.85 -9.02
CA ASN A 6 -19.54 -7.04 -7.95
C ASN A 6 -18.05 -7.43 -7.89
N LYS A 7 -17.24 -6.86 -8.78
CA LYS A 7 -15.81 -6.83 -8.65
C LYS A 7 -15.56 -6.07 -7.36
N SER A 8 -15.19 -6.81 -6.33
CA SER A 8 -14.74 -6.41 -5.00
C SER A 8 -13.57 -5.41 -5.10
N ARG A 9 -13.88 -4.16 -5.45
CA ARG A 9 -12.92 -3.07 -5.54
C ARG A 9 -12.63 -2.55 -4.12
N GLY A 10 -11.37 -2.66 -3.69
CA GLY A 10 -10.86 -1.99 -2.49
C GLY A 10 -11.23 -2.61 -1.14
N GLU A 11 -11.57 -3.90 -1.09
CA GLU A 11 -11.86 -4.61 0.15
C GLU A 11 -10.61 -5.35 0.65
N VAL A 12 -10.20 -5.07 1.89
CA VAL A 12 -9.12 -5.77 2.58
C VAL A 12 -9.70 -6.55 3.75
N ALA A 13 -9.56 -7.88 3.71
CA ALA A 13 -10.05 -8.76 4.76
C ALA A 13 -9.23 -8.62 6.07
N ILE A 14 -9.94 -8.61 7.20
CA ILE A 14 -9.36 -8.58 8.55
C ILE A 14 -9.96 -9.73 9.36
N PRO A 15 -9.56 -10.99 9.08
CA PRO A 15 -10.08 -12.14 9.82
C PRO A 15 -9.82 -12.04 11.34
N GLU A 16 -8.79 -11.28 11.74
CA GLU A 16 -8.43 -11.06 13.13
C GLU A 16 -9.47 -10.22 13.89
N ALA A 17 -10.23 -9.37 13.17
CA ALA A 17 -11.28 -8.54 13.74
C ALA A 17 -12.64 -9.27 13.86
N GLY A 18 -12.75 -10.49 13.32
CA GLY A 18 -13.98 -11.29 13.32
C GLY A 18 -14.25 -11.96 11.97
N GLU A 19 -15.12 -12.98 11.97
CA GLU A 19 -15.52 -13.66 10.75
C GLU A 19 -16.24 -12.69 9.79
N GLY A 20 -15.72 -12.55 8.57
CA GLY A 20 -16.28 -11.66 7.55
C GLY A 20 -15.95 -10.17 7.73
N ALA A 21 -15.07 -9.81 8.68
CA ALA A 21 -14.64 -8.42 8.85
C ALA A 21 -13.72 -7.99 7.69
N PHE A 22 -13.99 -6.81 7.14
CA PHE A 22 -13.17 -6.19 6.10
C PHE A 22 -13.14 -4.67 6.24
N ILE A 23 -12.08 -4.05 5.73
CA ILE A 23 -11.98 -2.60 5.55
C ILE A 23 -12.21 -2.27 4.08
N ARG A 24 -13.07 -1.30 3.83
CA ARG A 24 -13.30 -0.74 2.50
C ARG A 24 -13.53 0.77 2.58
N PHE A 25 -12.69 1.53 1.90
CA PHE A 25 -12.99 2.94 1.68
C PHE A 25 -13.98 3.07 0.51
N SER A 26 -15.27 3.20 0.79
CA SER A 26 -16.25 3.65 -0.19
C SER A 26 -16.12 5.16 -0.44
N VAL A 27 -16.81 5.70 -1.46
CA VAL A 27 -16.89 7.16 -1.67
C VAL A 27 -17.37 7.86 -0.40
N ASP A 28 -18.45 7.37 0.23
CA ASP A 28 -18.96 7.91 1.49
C ASP A 28 -17.94 7.83 2.64
N ALA A 29 -17.12 6.77 2.68
CA ALA A 29 -16.04 6.66 3.67
C ALA A 29 -14.96 7.73 3.45
N LEU A 30 -14.61 7.99 2.20
CA LEU A 30 -13.65 9.04 1.83
C LEU A 30 -14.21 10.43 2.12
N GLU A 31 -15.48 10.68 1.83
CA GLU A 31 -16.14 11.96 2.16
C GLU A 31 -16.17 12.21 3.67
N ARG A 32 -16.47 11.18 4.48
CA ARG A 32 -16.40 11.27 5.95
C ARG A 32 -14.97 11.55 6.43
N LEU A 33 -13.98 10.93 5.80
CA LEU A 33 -12.57 11.15 6.12
C LEU A 33 -12.13 12.56 5.73
N GLN A 34 -12.56 13.07 4.57
CA GLN A 34 -12.35 14.45 4.14
C GLN A 34 -13.02 15.44 5.10
N ALA A 35 -14.27 15.20 5.51
CA ALA A 35 -14.96 16.07 6.46
C ALA A 35 -14.26 16.13 7.83
N ALA A 36 -13.65 15.03 8.27
CA ALA A 36 -12.95 14.96 9.55
C ALA A 36 -11.53 15.56 9.52
N VAL A 37 -10.84 15.50 8.38
CA VAL A 37 -9.41 15.83 8.28
C VAL A 37 -9.13 17.09 7.44
N GLY A 38 -10.01 17.45 6.51
CA GLY A 38 -9.87 18.56 5.56
C GLY A 38 -9.59 18.10 4.13
N ASP A 39 -9.47 19.05 3.19
CA ASP A 39 -9.37 18.76 1.75
C ASP A 39 -8.13 17.93 1.36
N ASP A 40 -7.03 18.04 2.12
CA ASP A 40 -5.81 17.26 1.89
C ASP A 40 -5.75 15.97 2.74
N TYR A 41 -6.91 15.37 3.00
CA TYR A 41 -7.04 14.26 3.95
C TYR A 41 -6.14 13.07 3.64
N ILE A 42 -5.87 12.76 2.37
CA ILE A 42 -5.05 11.62 1.97
C ILE A 42 -3.61 11.79 2.47
N ASN A 43 -2.97 12.92 2.15
CA ASN A 43 -1.59 13.19 2.57
C ASN A 43 -1.48 13.31 4.10
N VAL A 44 -2.48 13.93 4.73
CA VAL A 44 -2.53 14.05 6.19
C VAL A 44 -2.65 12.68 6.86
N VAL A 45 -3.52 11.80 6.36
CA VAL A 45 -3.71 10.45 6.89
C VAL A 45 -2.45 9.63 6.71
N ILE A 46 -1.85 9.58 5.53
CA ILE A 46 -0.60 8.84 5.27
C ILE A 46 0.52 9.34 6.21
N SER A 47 0.67 10.66 6.36
CA SER A 47 1.69 11.25 7.23
C SER A 47 1.47 10.91 8.71
N LYS A 48 0.22 10.90 9.18
CA LYS A 48 -0.13 10.58 10.57
C LYS A 48 -0.01 9.09 10.86
N LEU A 49 -0.36 8.23 9.91
CA LEU A 49 -0.18 6.79 10.01
C LEU A 49 1.30 6.40 10.10
N ALA A 50 2.17 7.05 9.31
CA ALA A 50 3.62 6.88 9.39
C ALA A 50 4.22 7.28 10.75
N LYS A 51 3.56 8.19 11.48
CA LYS A 51 3.92 8.60 12.85
C LYS A 51 3.24 7.73 13.93
N VAL A 52 2.55 6.68 13.53
CA VAL A 52 1.84 5.75 14.42
C VAL A 52 0.78 6.48 15.28
N ASP A 53 0.11 7.49 14.73
CA ASP A 53 -0.94 8.23 15.44
C ASP A 53 -2.22 7.41 15.57
N VAL A 54 -2.40 6.77 16.73
CA VAL A 54 -3.53 5.88 17.06
C VAL A 54 -4.90 6.51 16.79
N LYS A 55 -5.03 7.84 16.94
CA LYS A 55 -6.30 8.53 16.64
C LYS A 55 -6.66 8.42 15.17
N THR A 56 -5.67 8.56 14.29
CA THR A 56 -5.85 8.43 12.85
C THR A 56 -6.19 7.00 12.46
N TYR A 57 -5.57 5.98 13.07
CA TYR A 57 -5.96 4.57 12.85
C TYR A 57 -7.44 4.35 13.14
N LYS A 58 -7.89 4.76 14.34
CA LYS A 58 -9.29 4.62 14.74
C LYS A 58 -10.23 5.38 13.82
N LEU A 59 -9.86 6.59 13.38
CA LEU A 59 -10.66 7.37 12.44
C LEU A 59 -10.80 6.64 11.09
N CYS A 60 -9.69 6.15 10.53
CA CYS A 60 -9.70 5.39 9.28
C CYS A 60 -10.59 4.15 9.37
N ILE A 61 -10.47 3.40 10.46
CA ILE A 61 -11.31 2.21 10.71
C ILE A 61 -12.78 2.63 10.87
N ALA A 62 -13.08 3.69 11.63
CA ALA A 62 -14.45 4.19 11.79
C ALA A 62 -15.11 4.58 10.47
N CYS A 63 -14.34 5.16 9.56
CA CYS A 63 -14.84 5.57 8.26
C CYS A 63 -15.01 4.39 7.29
N ALA A 64 -14.16 3.36 7.38
CA ALA A 64 -14.03 2.33 6.35
C ALA A 64 -14.48 0.92 6.78
N ALA A 65 -14.73 0.68 8.07
CA ALA A 65 -15.27 -0.58 8.55
C ALA A 65 -16.74 -0.74 8.12
N ASN A 66 -17.10 -1.98 7.79
CA ASN A 66 -18.49 -2.37 7.49
C ASN A 66 -19.36 -2.58 8.74
N ASP A 67 -18.73 -2.70 9.91
CA ASP A 67 -19.37 -2.95 11.20
C ASP A 67 -18.73 -2.07 12.28
N ASP A 68 -19.58 -1.39 13.06
CA ASP A 68 -19.18 -0.56 14.19
C ASP A 68 -18.46 -1.39 15.28
N GLY A 69 -18.71 -2.70 15.35
CA GLY A 69 -18.05 -3.65 16.26
C GLY A 69 -16.56 -3.83 16.01
N ILE A 70 -16.09 -3.57 14.78
CA ILE A 70 -14.67 -3.70 14.40
C ILE A 70 -13.80 -2.74 15.22
N LEU A 71 -14.28 -1.54 15.57
CA LEU A 71 -13.53 -0.59 16.38
C LEU A 71 -13.29 -1.04 17.82
N ALA A 72 -14.22 -1.82 18.40
CA ALA A 72 -14.20 -2.16 19.81
C ALA A 72 -13.04 -3.09 20.17
N ALA A 73 -12.62 -3.94 19.23
CA ALA A 73 -11.57 -4.92 19.42
C ALA A 73 -10.19 -4.47 18.92
N PHE A 74 -10.04 -3.24 18.41
CA PHE A 74 -8.78 -2.71 17.91
C PHE A 74 -7.65 -2.77 18.96
N PRO A 75 -6.44 -3.27 18.63
CA PRO A 75 -5.91 -3.61 17.30
C PRO A 75 -6.06 -5.10 16.90
N TRP A 76 -7.02 -5.83 17.47
CA TRP A 76 -7.36 -7.23 17.08
C TRP A 76 -6.22 -8.23 17.27
N GLY A 77 -5.30 -7.94 18.19
CA GLY A 77 -4.09 -8.74 18.41
C GLY A 77 -3.00 -8.52 17.35
N LEU A 78 -3.20 -7.62 16.39
CA LEU A 78 -2.20 -7.21 15.42
C LEU A 78 -1.30 -6.10 15.98
N THR A 79 -0.10 -6.01 15.42
CA THR A 79 0.76 -4.84 15.59
C THR A 79 0.18 -3.64 14.83
N LEU A 80 0.52 -2.42 15.29
CA LEU A 80 0.08 -1.21 14.60
C LEU A 80 0.62 -1.11 13.16
N GLU A 81 1.77 -1.74 12.89
CA GLU A 81 2.34 -1.82 11.54
C GLU A 81 1.50 -2.70 10.62
N GLU A 82 1.05 -3.87 11.08
CA GLU A 82 0.16 -4.75 10.31
C GLU A 82 -1.19 -4.09 10.02
N VAL A 83 -1.74 -3.37 11.01
CA VAL A 83 -2.95 -2.57 10.80
C VAL A 83 -2.69 -1.46 9.77
N ASN A 84 -1.52 -0.80 9.85
CA ASN A 84 -1.15 0.27 8.93
C ASN A 84 -1.14 -0.22 7.48
N ILE A 85 -0.51 -1.37 7.24
CA ILE A 85 -0.46 -2.01 5.92
C ILE A 85 -1.89 -2.24 5.41
N LYS A 86 -2.77 -2.87 6.22
CA LYS A 86 -4.15 -3.14 5.81
C LYS A 86 -4.96 -1.87 5.49
N ILE A 87 -4.78 -0.79 6.26
CA ILE A 87 -5.46 0.49 6.01
C ILE A 87 -4.94 1.13 4.72
N LEU A 88 -3.62 1.17 4.53
CA LEU A 88 -3.00 1.75 3.35
C LEU A 88 -3.36 0.98 2.09
N ASP A 89 -3.36 -0.35 2.13
CA ASP A 89 -3.78 -1.21 1.02
C ASP A 89 -5.22 -0.91 0.61
N ALA A 90 -6.15 -0.87 1.58
CA ALA A 90 -7.54 -0.55 1.29
C ALA A 90 -7.69 0.86 0.70
N LEU A 91 -6.96 1.83 1.24
CA LEU A 91 -6.98 3.21 0.76
C LEU A 91 -6.42 3.34 -0.67
N PHE A 92 -5.30 2.69 -0.96
CA PHE A 92 -4.68 2.72 -2.29
C PHE A 92 -5.51 2.00 -3.34
N LEU A 93 -6.06 0.82 -3.01
CA LEU A 93 -6.96 0.11 -3.91
C LEU A 93 -8.18 0.96 -4.27
N THR A 94 -8.75 1.65 -3.29
CA THR A 94 -9.87 2.58 -3.53
C THR A 94 -9.45 3.79 -4.39
N ILE A 95 -8.37 4.49 -4.04
CA ILE A 95 -7.94 5.72 -4.74
C ILE A 95 -7.58 5.43 -6.20
N HIS A 96 -6.89 4.32 -6.45
CA HIS A 96 -6.48 3.96 -7.80
C HIS A 96 -7.57 3.23 -8.59
N GLY A 97 -8.69 2.87 -7.96
CA GLY A 97 -9.79 2.12 -8.58
C GLY A 97 -9.36 0.73 -9.05
N ARG A 98 -8.29 0.19 -8.45
CA ARG A 98 -7.64 -1.05 -8.85
C ARG A 98 -8.04 -2.19 -7.94
N ASP A 99 -8.17 -3.37 -8.51
CA ASP A 99 -8.13 -4.59 -7.71
C ASP A 99 -6.67 -4.98 -7.38
N TRP A 100 -6.50 -5.95 -6.47
CA TRP A 100 -5.17 -6.38 -6.02
C TRP A 100 -4.28 -6.89 -7.15
N ALA A 101 -4.86 -7.53 -8.17
CA ALA A 101 -4.12 -8.03 -9.32
C ALA A 101 -3.65 -6.86 -10.22
N GLU A 102 -4.50 -5.85 -10.40
CA GLU A 102 -4.16 -4.62 -11.13
C GLU A 102 -3.08 -3.80 -10.39
N GLN A 103 -3.06 -3.82 -9.05
CA GLN A 103 -2.03 -3.14 -8.28
C GLN A 103 -0.66 -3.84 -8.39
N GLN A 104 -0.60 -5.17 -8.31
CA GLN A 104 0.65 -5.92 -8.53
C GLN A 104 1.21 -5.70 -9.95
N GLU A 105 0.33 -5.68 -10.95
CA GLU A 105 0.70 -5.39 -12.34
C GLU A 105 1.31 -3.99 -12.49
N PHE A 106 0.76 -3.00 -11.78
CA PHE A 106 1.29 -1.64 -11.80
C PHE A 106 2.66 -1.53 -11.13
N GLU A 107 2.84 -2.17 -9.97
CA GLU A 107 4.14 -2.17 -9.28
C GLU A 107 5.22 -2.84 -10.11
N ARG A 108 4.89 -3.97 -10.77
CA ARG A 108 5.82 -4.63 -11.69
C ARG A 108 6.24 -3.70 -12.83
N LYS A 109 5.28 -3.01 -13.46
CA LYS A 109 5.56 -2.05 -14.54
C LYS A 109 6.38 -0.85 -14.09
N LYS A 110 6.19 -0.40 -12.85
CA LYS A 110 6.99 0.69 -12.28
C LYS A 110 8.44 0.27 -12.09
N VAL A 111 8.67 -0.93 -11.55
CA VAL A 111 10.02 -1.51 -11.39
C VAL A 111 10.70 -1.74 -12.74
N GLU A 112 9.98 -2.29 -13.72
CA GLU A 112 10.47 -2.46 -15.09
C GLU A 112 10.89 -1.11 -15.70
N LYS A 113 10.07 -0.07 -15.54
CA LYS A 113 10.41 1.27 -16.03
C LYS A 113 11.63 1.88 -15.33
N GLU A 114 11.74 1.72 -14.01
CA GLU A 114 12.92 2.18 -13.27
C GLU A 114 14.19 1.45 -13.72
N LEU A 115 14.09 0.16 -14.06
CA LEU A 115 15.19 -0.62 -14.64
C LEU A 115 15.58 -0.12 -16.03
N ASP A 116 14.60 0.12 -16.91
CA ASP A 116 14.84 0.63 -18.26
C ASP A 116 15.46 2.04 -18.24
N ASP A 117 14.98 2.91 -17.34
CA ASP A 117 15.53 4.25 -17.14
C ASP A 117 16.97 4.19 -16.59
N LEU A 118 17.26 3.25 -15.70
CA LEU A 118 18.61 3.03 -15.17
C LEU A 118 19.57 2.51 -16.25
N GLN A 119 19.10 1.56 -17.06
CA GLN A 119 19.86 1.00 -18.16
C GLN A 119 20.15 2.05 -19.24
N SER A 120 19.15 2.85 -19.61
CA SER A 120 19.31 3.97 -20.55
C SER A 120 20.31 5.00 -20.05
N ARG A 121 20.33 5.27 -18.73
CA ARG A 121 21.32 6.19 -18.11
C ARG A 121 22.73 5.62 -18.08
N LEU A 122 22.88 4.30 -17.93
CA LEU A 122 24.17 3.62 -17.98
C LEU A 122 24.73 3.58 -19.41
N GLU A 123 23.88 3.35 -20.40
CA GLU A 123 24.24 3.38 -21.82
C GLU A 123 24.59 4.79 -22.30
N ALA A 124 23.84 5.80 -21.84
CA ALA A 124 24.13 7.21 -22.14
C ALA A 124 25.38 7.74 -21.42
N ASN A 125 25.86 7.07 -20.37
CA ASN A 125 27.01 7.52 -19.59
C ASN A 125 27.94 6.35 -19.17
N PRO A 126 28.80 5.86 -20.09
CA PRO A 126 29.62 4.66 -19.89
C PRO A 126 30.61 4.76 -18.72
N GLN A 127 30.98 5.97 -18.29
CA GLN A 127 31.81 6.18 -17.09
C GLN A 127 31.08 5.79 -15.79
N MET A 128 29.75 5.96 -15.75
CA MET A 128 28.93 5.59 -14.59
C MET A 128 28.79 4.07 -14.47
N ALA A 129 28.71 3.36 -15.60
CA ALA A 129 28.71 1.89 -15.64
C ALA A 129 30.04 1.30 -15.15
N ALA A 130 31.18 1.87 -15.56
CA ALA A 130 32.51 1.47 -15.08
C ALA A 130 32.70 1.76 -13.57
N TYR A 131 32.14 2.86 -13.06
CA TYR A 131 32.20 3.19 -11.63
C TYR A 131 31.38 2.21 -10.77
N LEU A 132 30.17 1.83 -11.21
CA LEU A 132 29.36 0.83 -10.50
C LEU A 132 29.97 -0.57 -10.58
N SER A 133 30.53 -0.94 -11.74
CA SER A 133 31.23 -2.22 -11.92
C SER A 133 32.49 -2.35 -11.05
N SER A 134 33.17 -1.25 -10.73
CA SER A 134 34.37 -1.26 -9.86
C SER A 134 34.03 -1.21 -8.36
N LYS A 135 32.77 -0.92 -8.00
CA LYS A 135 32.25 -0.92 -6.62
C LYS A 135 31.54 -2.23 -6.26
N LEU A 136 31.20 -3.07 -7.24
CA LEU A 136 30.73 -4.43 -7.00
C LEU A 136 31.94 -5.28 -6.57
N PRO A 137 31.89 -6.00 -5.43
CA PRO A 137 32.96 -6.88 -5.05
C PRO A 137 33.07 -8.00 -6.11
N THR A 138 34.12 -7.93 -6.92
CA THR A 138 34.57 -9.06 -7.72
C THR A 138 34.91 -10.16 -6.72
N LYS A 139 34.07 -11.21 -6.66
CA LYS A 139 34.55 -12.51 -6.19
C LYS A 139 35.63 -12.94 -7.18
N GLN A 140 36.87 -12.52 -6.92
CA GLN A 140 38.03 -13.10 -7.55
C GLN A 140 38.21 -14.50 -6.98
N ASP A 141 38.33 -15.43 -7.91
CA ASP A 141 38.69 -16.82 -7.77
C ASP A 141 39.65 -17.11 -6.60
N THR A 142 39.24 -18.00 -5.71
CA THR A 142 40.16 -18.85 -4.94
C THR A 142 39.75 -20.29 -5.14
N GLU A 143 40.08 -20.85 -6.30
CA GLU A 143 40.37 -22.28 -6.43
C GLU A 143 41.63 -22.42 -7.30
N SER A 144 42.76 -22.40 -6.60
CA SER A 144 44.02 -22.98 -7.05
C SER A 144 44.74 -23.47 -5.80
N ASP A 145 44.43 -24.71 -5.43
CA ASP A 145 45.40 -25.73 -4.96
C ASP A 145 44.77 -27.12 -5.11
#